data_AF-I1K101-F1
#
_entry.id   AF-I1K101-F1
#
_cell.length_a   1.000
_cell.length_b   1.000
_cell.length_c   1.000
_cell.angle_alpha   90.00
_cell.angle_beta   90.00
_cell.angle_gamma   90.00
#
_symmetry.space_group_name_H-M   'P 1'
#
loop_
_entity.id
_entity.type
_entity.pdbx_description
1 polymer ?
#
loop_
_entity_poly.entity_id
_entity_poly.type
_entity_poly.pdbx_seq_one_letter_code
_entity_poly.pdbx_strand_id
1 'polypeptide(L)'
;MGMIHRKPQLLSNINACTAVVDIVRTTLDPRGMDKLIHDDKGAVTISNDDATIMKLLDIVHPAAKILADIAKSQDSEVTLTSLRSHAMPLLSRSVHFRFIQMLYTVELEF
;
A
#
# COMPACT_ATOMS: atom_id res chain seq x y z
N MET A 1 -32.08 -12.66 -3.27
CA MET A 1 -31.39 -12.54 -4.58
C MET A 1 -30.00 -11.86 -4.52
N GLY A 2 -29.51 -11.35 -3.38
CA GLY A 2 -28.35 -10.42 -3.37
C GLY A 2 -26.93 -10.97 -3.12
N MET A 3 -26.75 -12.24 -2.71
CA MET A 3 -25.44 -12.70 -2.23
C MET A 3 -24.55 -13.40 -3.28
N ILE A 4 -25.11 -13.95 -4.36
CA ILE A 4 -24.34 -14.76 -5.33
C ILE A 4 -23.49 -13.86 -6.24
N HIS A 5 -23.97 -12.66 -6.60
CA HIS A 5 -23.25 -11.73 -7.47
C HIS A 5 -22.14 -10.93 -6.77
N ARG A 6 -22.11 -10.83 -5.43
CA ARG A 6 -21.06 -10.08 -4.72
C ARG A 6 -19.73 -10.82 -4.65
N LYS A 7 -19.73 -12.15 -4.62
CA LYS A 7 -18.49 -12.94 -4.43
C LYS A 7 -17.39 -12.62 -5.46
N PRO A 8 -17.66 -12.55 -6.78
CA PRO A 8 -16.64 -12.20 -7.76
C PRO A 8 -16.11 -10.77 -7.59
N GLN A 9 -16.98 -9.82 -7.27
CA GLN A 9 -16.58 -8.42 -7.07
C GLN A 9 -15.70 -8.25 -5.84
N LEU A 10 -16.05 -8.91 -4.72
CA LEU A 10 -15.23 -8.92 -3.51
C LEU A 10 -13.85 -9.55 -3.78
N LEU A 11 -13.80 -10.68 -4.50
CA LEU A 11 -12.53 -11.26 -4.91
C LEU A 11 -11.71 -10.31 -5.79
N SER A 12 -12.35 -9.60 -6.74
CA SER A 12 -11.68 -8.61 -7.58
C SER A 12 -11.05 -7.51 -6.73
N ASN A 13 -11.81 -6.97 -5.76
CA ASN A 13 -11.34 -5.94 -4.84
C ASN A 13 -10.13 -6.42 -4.02
N ILE A 14 -10.23 -7.63 -3.44
CA ILE A 14 -9.15 -8.24 -2.65
C ILE A 14 -7.90 -8.40 -3.50
N ASN A 15 -8.01 -9.05 -4.67
CA ASN A 15 -6.86 -9.30 -5.54
C ASN A 15 -6.17 -8.01 -5.98
N ALA A 16 -6.93 -6.98 -6.31
CA ALA A 16 -6.38 -5.69 -6.69
C ALA A 16 -5.63 -5.01 -5.53
N CYS A 17 -6.19 -5.07 -4.32
CA CYS A 17 -5.55 -4.52 -3.14
C CYS A 17 -4.30 -5.33 -2.75
N THR A 18 -4.37 -6.66 -2.78
CA THR A 18 -3.24 -7.56 -2.51
C THR A 18 -2.10 -7.33 -3.50
N ALA A 19 -2.39 -7.05 -4.77
CA ALA A 19 -1.35 -6.72 -5.75
C ALA A 19 -0.54 -5.47 -5.33
N VAL A 20 -1.21 -4.43 -4.82
CA VAL A 20 -0.53 -3.24 -4.28
C VAL A 20 0.29 -3.59 -3.04
N VAL A 21 -0.27 -4.40 -2.14
CA VAL A 21 0.42 -4.86 -0.91
C VAL A 21 1.68 -5.63 -1.26
N ASP A 22 1.64 -6.54 -2.22
CA ASP A 22 2.79 -7.38 -2.56
C ASP A 22 3.95 -6.55 -3.15
N ILE A 23 3.63 -5.50 -3.91
CA ILE A 23 4.62 -4.56 -4.42
C ILE A 23 5.29 -3.82 -3.26
N VAL A 24 4.53 -3.28 -2.32
CA VAL A 24 5.05 -2.44 -1.24
C VAL A 24 5.66 -3.26 -0.11
N ARG A 25 5.10 -4.42 0.26
CA ARG A 25 5.53 -5.21 1.43
C ARG A 25 7.04 -5.48 1.43
N THR A 26 7.58 -5.79 0.26
CA THR A 26 8.98 -6.16 0.11
C THR A 26 9.97 -5.00 0.32
N THR A 27 9.50 -3.75 0.30
CA THR A 27 10.34 -2.60 0.66
C THR A 27 10.61 -2.52 2.16
N LEU A 28 9.70 -3.10 2.96
CA LEU A 28 9.75 -3.15 4.41
C LEU A 28 10.38 -4.44 4.96
N ASP A 29 10.81 -5.35 4.08
CA ASP A 29 11.56 -6.54 4.50
C ASP A 29 12.90 -6.12 5.15
N PRO A 30 13.51 -6.93 6.03
CA PRO A 30 14.78 -6.58 6.69
C PRO A 30 15.93 -6.22 5.73
N ARG A 31 15.82 -6.66 4.47
CA ARG A 31 16.78 -6.35 3.41
C ARG A 31 16.45 -5.08 2.62
N GLY A 32 15.20 -4.61 2.67
CA GLY A 32 14.67 -3.48 1.89
C GLY A 32 14.85 -3.70 0.39
N MET A 33 13.88 -4.32 -0.28
CA MET A 33 14.02 -4.59 -1.71
C MET A 33 13.69 -3.36 -2.56
N ASP A 34 14.67 -2.88 -3.31
CA ASP A 34 14.47 -1.89 -4.35
C ASP A 34 13.47 -2.38 -5.40
N LYS A 35 12.65 -1.45 -5.91
CA LYS A 35 11.75 -1.66 -7.05
C LYS A 35 12.31 -0.91 -8.24
N LEU A 36 12.52 -1.64 -9.33
CA LEU A 36 12.77 -1.05 -10.64
C LEU A 36 11.41 -0.84 -11.33
N ILE A 37 11.06 0.41 -11.56
CA ILE A 37 9.80 0.83 -12.19
C ILE A 37 10.14 1.54 -13.49
N HIS A 38 9.48 1.13 -14.57
CA HIS A 38 9.64 1.73 -15.89
C HIS A 38 8.29 2.30 -16.35
N ASP A 39 8.25 3.57 -16.71
CA ASP A 39 7.05 4.22 -17.22
C ASP A 39 6.88 4.06 -18.74
N ASP A 40 5.74 4.48 -19.26
CA ASP A 40 5.41 4.44 -20.70
C ASP A 40 6.29 5.37 -21.56
N LYS A 41 6.99 6.32 -20.94
CA LYS A 41 7.88 7.29 -21.60
C LYS A 41 9.34 6.83 -21.64
N GLY A 42 9.67 5.69 -21.06
CA GLY A 42 11.03 5.16 -21.02
C GLY A 42 11.84 5.58 -19.79
N ALA A 43 11.25 6.28 -18.83
CA ALA A 43 11.93 6.64 -17.60
C ALA A 43 12.00 5.44 -16.66
N VAL A 44 13.19 5.20 -16.09
CA VAL A 44 13.44 4.13 -15.13
C VAL A 44 13.71 4.76 -13.78
N THR A 45 12.94 4.34 -12.77
CA THR A 45 13.16 4.72 -11.37
C THR A 45 13.44 3.47 -10.55
N ILE A 46 14.50 3.51 -9.75
CA ILE A 46 14.78 2.50 -8.73
C ILE A 46 14.49 3.13 -7.38
N SER A 47 13.58 2.54 -6.60
CA SER A 47 13.24 3.07 -5.28
C SER A 47 12.82 1.98 -4.30
N ASN A 48 13.18 2.17 -3.04
CA ASN A 48 12.68 1.42 -1.89
C ASN A 48 11.67 2.25 -1.05
N ASP A 49 11.40 3.49 -1.45
CA ASP A 49 10.45 4.37 -0.77
C ASP A 49 9.02 4.07 -1.25
N ASP A 50 8.18 3.60 -0.34
CA ASP A 50 6.80 3.19 -0.62
C ASP A 50 5.95 4.37 -1.11
N ALA A 51 6.13 5.57 -0.56
CA ALA A 51 5.46 6.77 -1.03
C ALA A 51 5.80 7.10 -2.49
N THR A 52 7.06 6.96 -2.89
CA THR A 52 7.52 7.15 -4.27
C THR A 52 6.98 6.05 -5.18
N ILE A 53 7.08 4.78 -4.78
CA ILE A 53 6.55 3.64 -5.54
C ILE A 53 5.06 3.83 -5.81
N MET A 54 4.28 4.19 -4.78
CA MET A 54 2.82 4.40 -4.88
C MET A 54 2.40 5.61 -5.73
N LYS A 55 3.33 6.52 -6.05
CA LYS A 55 3.11 7.62 -7.02
C LYS A 55 3.38 7.18 -8.46
N LEU A 56 4.23 6.18 -8.66
CA LEU A 56 4.63 5.67 -9.97
C LEU A 56 3.72 4.53 -10.47
N LEU A 57 3.02 3.84 -9.57
CA LEU A 57 2.07 2.79 -9.95
C LEU A 57 0.82 3.37 -10.63
N ASP A 58 0.47 2.84 -11.81
CA ASP A 58 -0.81 3.10 -12.48
C ASP A 58 -1.92 2.19 -11.91
N ILE A 59 -2.56 2.63 -10.83
CA ILE A 59 -3.60 1.86 -10.14
C ILE A 59 -4.97 2.13 -10.79
N VAL A 60 -5.41 1.20 -11.64
CA VAL A 60 -6.70 1.29 -12.35
C VAL A 60 -7.90 0.86 -11.49
N HIS A 61 -7.71 -0.11 -10.58
CA HIS A 61 -8.82 -0.68 -9.82
C HIS A 61 -9.28 0.27 -8.69
N PRO A 62 -10.58 0.62 -8.59
CA PRO A 62 -11.07 1.62 -7.63
C PRO A 62 -10.73 1.32 -6.17
N ALA A 63 -10.94 0.08 -5.71
CA ALA A 63 -10.64 -0.31 -4.33
C ALA A 63 -9.15 -0.15 -3.98
N ALA A 64 -8.26 -0.52 -4.91
CA ALA A 64 -6.82 -0.38 -4.72
C ALA A 64 -6.37 1.09 -4.75
N LYS A 65 -7.04 1.94 -5.54
CA LYS A 65 -6.80 3.38 -5.58
C LYS A 65 -7.19 4.05 -4.27
N ILE A 66 -8.37 3.72 -3.73
CA ILE A 66 -8.82 4.21 -2.42
C ILE A 66 -7.83 3.77 -1.33
N LEU A 67 -7.41 2.49 -1.34
CA LEU A 67 -6.40 1.99 -0.42
C LEU A 67 -5.09 2.80 -0.51
N ALA A 68 -4.62 3.08 -1.72
CA ALA A 68 -3.41 3.86 -1.95
C ALA A 68 -3.54 5.30 -1.43
N ASP A 69 -4.70 5.93 -1.64
CA ASP A 69 -4.96 7.30 -1.19
C ASP A 69 -5.01 7.38 0.35
N ILE A 70 -5.67 6.42 1.01
CA ILE A 70 -5.69 6.34 2.48
C ILE A 70 -4.27 6.11 3.02
N ALA A 71 -3.47 5.23 2.39
CA ALA A 71 -2.08 5.01 2.79
C ALA A 71 -1.23 6.27 2.66
N LYS A 72 -1.38 7.03 1.58
CA LYS A 72 -0.71 8.33 1.39
C LYS A 72 -1.11 9.36 2.45
N SER A 73 -2.40 9.39 2.84
CA SER A 73 -2.84 10.27 3.93
C SER A 73 -2.18 9.95 5.26
N GLN A 74 -1.84 8.68 5.53
CA GLN A 74 -1.20 8.29 6.79
C GLN A 74 0.26 8.72 6.90
N ASP A 75 1.02 8.67 5.81
CA ASP A 75 2.41 9.15 5.81
C ASP A 75 2.49 10.66 6.12
N SER A 76 1.52 11.43 5.63
CA SER A 76 1.43 12.87 5.92
C SER A 76 1.17 13.20 7.40
N GLU A 77 0.57 12.28 8.16
CA GLU A 77 0.22 12.51 9.57
C GLU A 77 1.39 12.19 10.53
N VAL A 78 2.45 11.49 10.09
CA VAL A 78 3.57 11.13 10.97
C VAL A 78 4.51 12.33 11.17
N THR A 79 4.12 13.22 12.08
CA THR A 79 4.98 14.29 12.61
C THR A 79 6.10 13.69 13.47
N LEU A 80 7.20 13.27 12.83
CA LEU A 80 8.36 12.59 13.43
C LEU A 80 9.35 13.50 14.19
N THR A 81 8.92 14.60 14.79
CA THR A 81 9.86 15.47 15.54
C THR A 81 10.13 14.95 16.96
N SER A 82 9.20 14.22 17.59
CA SER A 82 9.31 13.92 19.04
C SER A 82 9.73 12.48 19.41
N LEU A 83 9.91 11.54 18.48
CA LEU A 83 10.19 10.13 18.82
C LEU A 83 11.37 9.47 18.08
N ARG A 84 12.21 10.24 17.38
CA ARG A 84 13.24 9.72 16.47
C ARG A 84 14.40 8.92 17.10
N SER A 85 14.60 8.91 18.42
CA SER A 85 15.75 8.19 19.01
C SER A 85 15.47 6.76 19.46
N HIS A 86 14.23 6.39 19.78
CA HIS A 86 13.95 5.11 20.46
C HIS A 86 12.89 4.20 19.78
N ALA A 87 12.08 4.69 18.85
CA ALA A 87 10.94 3.93 18.30
C ALA A 87 11.12 3.38 16.88
N MET A 88 12.31 3.52 16.27
CA MET A 88 12.57 3.14 14.88
C MET A 88 12.19 1.67 14.53
N PRO A 89 12.41 0.66 15.40
CA PRO A 89 11.94 -0.70 15.14
C PRO A 89 10.42 -0.88 15.24
N LEU A 90 9.74 -0.02 16.00
CA LEU A 90 8.29 -0.10 16.23
C LEU A 90 7.51 0.54 15.08
N LEU A 91 8.01 1.64 14.51
CA LEU A 91 7.37 2.35 13.39
C LEU A 91 7.30 1.49 12.12
N SER A 92 8.37 0.78 11.77
CA SER A 92 8.36 -0.14 10.62
C SER A 92 7.30 -1.25 10.77
N ARG A 93 7.08 -1.76 12.00
CA ARG A 93 5.98 -2.69 12.29
C ARG A 93 4.59 -2.04 12.21
N SER A 94 4.46 -0.79 12.65
CA SER A 94 3.18 -0.09 12.67
C SER A 94 2.61 0.18 11.27
N VAL A 95 3.45 0.56 10.29
CA VAL A 95 2.98 0.84 8.92
C VAL A 95 2.40 -0.42 8.28
N HIS A 96 3.07 -1.57 8.40
CA HIS A 96 2.58 -2.84 7.88
C HIS A 96 1.28 -3.29 8.57
N PHE A 97 1.23 -3.21 9.91
CA PHE A 97 0.02 -3.52 10.66
C PHE A 97 -1.15 -2.64 10.21
N ARG A 98 -0.89 -1.36 9.96
CA ARG A 98 -1.92 -0.41 9.53
C ARG A 98 -2.35 -0.63 8.07
N PHE A 99 -1.45 -1.03 7.17
CA PHE A 99 -1.81 -1.40 5.81
C PHE A 99 -2.67 -2.68 5.78
N ILE A 100 -2.33 -3.70 6.57
CA ILE A 100 -3.16 -4.90 6.76
C ILE A 100 -4.53 -4.52 7.34
N GLN A 101 -4.57 -3.70 8.39
CA GLN A 101 -5.83 -3.25 8.99
C GLN A 101 -6.69 -2.48 7.98
N MET A 102 -6.07 -1.67 7.12
CA MET A 102 -6.77 -0.92 6.08
C MET A 102 -7.38 -1.84 5.01
N LEU A 103 -6.70 -2.93 4.60
CA LEU A 103 -7.30 -3.93 3.70
C LEU A 103 -8.58 -4.51 4.29
N TYR A 104 -8.59 -4.84 5.59
CA TYR A 104 -9.79 -5.33 6.26
C TYR A 104 -10.90 -4.28 6.32
N THR A 105 -10.58 -3.00 6.56
CA THR A 105 -11.57 -1.93 6.51
C THR A 105 -12.17 -1.80 5.11
N VAL A 106 -11.33 -1.83 4.06
CA VAL A 106 -11.80 -1.79 2.67
C VAL A 106 -12.70 -3.00 2.37
N GLU A 107 -12.38 -4.20 2.85
CA GLU A 107 -13.24 -5.39 2.70
C GLU A 107 -14.61 -5.23 3.39
N LEU A 108 -14.67 -4.57 4.55
CA LEU A 108 -15.91 -4.37 5.30
C LEU A 108 -16.86 -3.31 4.70
N GLU A 109 -16.34 -2.37 3.91
CA GLU A 109 -17.11 -1.26 3.34
C GLU A 109 -17.80 -1.60 1.98
N PHE A 110 -17.67 -2.83 1.45
CA PHE A 110 -18.28 -3.27 0.16
C PHE A 110 -19.19 -4.52 0.29
#